data_AF-A0A661AQH7-F1
#
_entry.id   AF-A0A661AQH7-F1
#
_cell.length_a   1.000
_cell.length_b   1.000
_cell.length_c   1.000
_cell.angle_alpha   90.00
_cell.angle_beta   90.00
_cell.angle_gamma   90.00
#
_symmetry.space_group_name_H-M   'P 1'
#
loop_
_entity.id
_entity.type
_entity.pdbx_description
1 polymer ?
#
loop_
_entity_poly.entity_id
_entity_poly.type
_entity_poly.pdbx_seq_one_letter_code
_entity_poly.pdbx_strand_id
1 'polypeptide(L)'
;KDIETGRQFVKEARALLDQLDALLVKETDRINLFPLYREGAKRAIEVQNARVILERNMARLEERVVMEYVSASERQAMEVVRKEREKLEGKLEGLPTTRKAMEGREQRIRRRIDGLAQAVYQSGIALKGMKAQLGAMEEWLRQHEAELKGRQGAVKAFREELRRGWRMADQLQKDLDSLQGQLRTEKARAGMDAESQNQEERLRQLYSEAVAKERRLSEQIHDRLGSEGTARVASINQLRLRSERLRRKLKQVRENLDKRVEEESAKLRAKAQAERNNIEAYSQALDQLNRETENLAGEVAFATLKKVRDRFHKLVLEAEVGVLDVAWGRKQSATDKISELGRKLGAERKRLHKEFKGVLQQVE
;
A
#
# COMPACT_ATOMS: atom_id res chain seq x y z
N LYS A 1 8.48 3.38 -21.32
CA LYS A 1 7.51 4.20 -20.55
C LYS A 1 6.16 3.50 -20.43
N ASP A 2 5.48 3.12 -21.52
CA ASP A 2 4.13 2.53 -21.43
C ASP A 2 4.06 1.17 -20.72
N ILE A 3 5.06 0.30 -20.90
CA ILE A 3 5.12 -1.01 -20.21
C ILE A 3 5.37 -0.86 -18.70
N GLU A 4 6.18 0.10 -18.28
CA GLU A 4 6.44 0.37 -16.86
C GLU A 4 5.19 0.94 -16.17
N THR A 5 4.47 1.83 -16.84
CA THR A 5 3.17 2.34 -16.37
C THR A 5 2.14 1.22 -16.29
N GLY A 6 2.09 0.31 -17.27
CA GLY A 6 1.22 -0.87 -17.24
C GLY A 6 1.51 -1.80 -16.06
N ARG A 7 2.79 -2.08 -15.77
CA ARG A 7 3.20 -2.86 -14.59
C ARG A 7 2.82 -2.17 -13.28
N GLN A 8 2.91 -0.85 -13.22
CA GLN A 8 2.50 -0.08 -12.05
C GLN A 8 0.99 -0.21 -11.81
N PHE A 9 0.15 -0.08 -12.85
CA PHE A 9 -1.29 -0.28 -12.74
C PHE A 9 -1.67 -1.70 -12.32
N VAL A 10 -0.99 -2.73 -12.85
CA VAL A 10 -1.19 -4.12 -12.40
C VAL A 10 -0.87 -4.28 -10.91
N LYS A 11 0.20 -3.65 -10.43
CA LYS A 11 0.59 -3.69 -9.01
C LYS A 11 -0.42 -2.97 -8.12
N GLU A 12 -0.89 -1.80 -8.55
CA GLU A 12 -1.92 -1.02 -7.83
C GLU A 12 -3.25 -1.77 -7.79
N ALA A 13 -3.67 -2.37 -8.91
CA ALA A 13 -4.89 -3.16 -9.00
C ALA A 13 -4.83 -4.41 -8.09
N ARG A 14 -3.68 -5.11 -8.05
CA ARG A 14 -3.47 -6.22 -7.09
C ARG A 14 -3.59 -5.75 -5.63
N ALA A 15 -2.96 -4.62 -5.30
CA ALA A 15 -3.05 -4.07 -3.95
C ALA A 15 -4.48 -3.69 -3.54
N LEU A 16 -5.29 -3.19 -4.49
CA LEU A 16 -6.72 -2.91 -4.26
C LEU A 16 -7.53 -4.18 -4.07
N LEU A 17 -7.27 -5.24 -4.85
CA LEU A 17 -7.92 -6.54 -4.68
C LEU A 17 -7.56 -7.20 -3.35
N ASP A 18 -6.29 -7.18 -2.95
CA ASP A 18 -5.86 -7.71 -1.65
C ASP A 18 -6.50 -6.93 -0.49
N GLN A 19 -6.68 -5.61 -0.65
CA GLN A 19 -7.41 -4.79 0.31
C GLN A 19 -8.91 -5.16 0.37
N LEU A 20 -9.53 -5.38 -0.78
CA LEU A 20 -10.92 -5.83 -0.85
C LEU A 20 -11.07 -7.19 -0.17
N ASP A 21 -10.18 -8.14 -0.43
CA ASP A 21 -10.15 -9.45 0.22
C ASP A 21 -10.00 -9.30 1.74
N ALA A 22 -9.09 -8.45 2.22
CA ALA A 22 -8.92 -8.21 3.65
C ALA A 22 -10.19 -7.69 4.33
N LEU A 23 -10.99 -6.88 3.63
CA LEU A 23 -12.28 -6.37 4.12
C LEU A 23 -13.41 -7.40 3.99
N LEU A 24 -13.34 -8.31 3.01
CA LEU A 24 -14.33 -9.37 2.80
C LEU A 24 -14.10 -10.60 3.71
N VAL A 25 -12.86 -10.85 4.15
CA VAL A 25 -12.51 -12.01 5.00
C VAL A 25 -13.28 -12.00 6.31
N LYS A 26 -13.40 -10.85 6.98
CA LYS A 26 -14.18 -10.72 8.22
C LYS A 26 -15.63 -10.36 7.92
N GLU A 27 -16.54 -11.30 8.17
CA GLU A 27 -18.00 -11.12 8.00
C GLU A 27 -18.51 -9.80 8.60
N THR A 28 -18.04 -9.47 9.79
CA THR A 28 -18.44 -8.28 10.54
C THR A 28 -18.00 -6.95 9.90
N ASP A 29 -16.98 -6.97 9.05
CA ASP A 29 -16.43 -5.76 8.44
C ASP A 29 -17.00 -5.48 7.04
N ARG A 30 -17.67 -6.47 6.43
CA ARG A 30 -18.24 -6.40 5.08
C ARG A 30 -19.18 -5.21 4.90
N ILE A 31 -19.92 -4.87 5.96
CA ILE A 31 -20.86 -3.75 5.95
C ILE A 31 -20.18 -2.40 5.64
N ASN A 32 -18.88 -2.26 5.93
CA ASN A 32 -18.13 -1.04 5.66
C ASN A 32 -17.92 -0.78 4.16
N LEU A 33 -18.01 -1.81 3.32
CA LEU A 33 -17.89 -1.71 1.86
C LEU A 33 -19.13 -1.11 1.20
N PHE A 34 -20.27 -1.10 1.91
CA PHE A 34 -21.56 -0.71 1.35
C PHE A 34 -22.14 0.50 2.12
N PRO A 35 -21.92 1.74 1.63
CA PRO A 35 -22.31 2.96 2.35
C PRO A 35 -23.78 3.02 2.77
N LEU A 36 -24.69 2.52 1.93
CA LEU A 36 -26.12 2.50 2.20
C LEU A 36 -26.47 1.58 3.39
N TYR A 37 -25.96 0.34 3.39
CA TYR A 37 -26.19 -0.60 4.50
C TYR A 37 -25.50 -0.14 5.78
N ARG A 38 -24.32 0.46 5.65
CA ARG A 38 -23.59 1.08 6.75
C ARG A 38 -24.41 2.19 7.42
N GLU A 39 -25.04 3.07 6.65
CA GLU A 39 -25.93 4.10 7.21
C GLU A 39 -27.14 3.47 7.91
N GLY A 40 -27.76 2.45 7.32
CA GLY A 40 -28.86 1.70 7.93
C GLY A 40 -28.47 1.08 9.27
N ALA A 41 -27.31 0.45 9.34
CA ALA A 41 -26.82 -0.16 10.58
C ALA A 41 -26.44 0.89 11.65
N LYS A 42 -25.88 2.04 11.26
CA LYS A 42 -25.66 3.17 12.18
C LYS A 42 -26.97 3.65 12.81
N ARG A 43 -28.03 3.81 12.00
CA ARG A 43 -29.36 4.17 12.50
C ARG A 43 -29.93 3.09 13.43
N ALA A 44 -29.73 1.81 13.10
CA ALA A 44 -30.15 0.72 13.98
C ALA A 44 -29.44 0.77 15.35
N ILE A 45 -28.13 1.06 15.38
CA ILE A 45 -27.35 1.24 16.61
C ILE A 45 -27.83 2.45 17.40
N GLU A 46 -28.10 3.57 16.73
CA GLU A 46 -28.66 4.79 17.35
C GLU A 46 -29.96 4.49 18.09
N VAL A 47 -30.92 3.84 17.42
CA VAL A 47 -32.21 3.50 18.03
C VAL A 47 -32.02 2.47 19.16
N GLN A 48 -31.09 1.51 19.00
CA GLN A 48 -30.80 0.54 20.05
C GLN A 48 -30.19 1.22 21.30
N ASN A 49 -29.30 2.20 21.12
CA ASN A 49 -28.72 2.96 22.22
C ASN A 49 -29.75 3.87 22.90
N ALA A 50 -30.60 4.54 22.11
CA ALA A 50 -31.72 5.32 22.63
C ALA A 50 -32.72 4.47 23.43
N ARG A 51 -33.00 3.24 22.98
CA ARG A 51 -33.82 2.26 23.72
C ARG A 51 -33.22 1.95 25.09
N VAL A 52 -31.91 1.74 25.18
CA VAL A 52 -31.23 1.44 26.46
C VAL A 52 -31.33 2.62 27.44
N ILE A 53 -31.27 3.86 26.94
CA ILE A 53 -31.55 5.06 27.76
C ILE A 53 -33.00 5.09 28.22
N LEU A 54 -33.95 4.71 27.38
CA LEU A 54 -35.35 4.60 27.78
C LEU A 54 -35.53 3.55 28.89
N GLU A 55 -34.87 2.40 28.78
CA GLU A 55 -34.85 1.35 29.82
C GLU A 55 -34.28 1.85 31.14
N ARG A 56 -33.19 2.61 31.08
CA ARG A 56 -32.65 3.31 32.24
C ARG A 56 -33.67 4.21 32.92
N ASN A 57 -34.32 5.07 32.14
CA ASN A 57 -35.28 6.02 32.69
C ASN A 57 -36.49 5.29 33.29
N MET A 58 -36.95 4.21 32.65
CA MET A 58 -38.02 3.36 33.18
C MET A 58 -37.62 2.63 34.46
N ALA A 59 -36.38 2.16 34.58
CA ALA A 59 -35.87 1.52 35.81
C ALA A 59 -35.83 2.52 36.96
N ARG A 60 -35.28 3.73 36.75
CA ARG A 60 -35.24 4.81 37.76
C ARG A 60 -36.63 5.27 38.22
N LEU A 61 -37.62 5.31 37.31
CA LEU A 61 -38.99 5.67 37.65
C LEU A 61 -39.68 4.59 38.48
N GLU A 62 -39.51 3.31 38.11
CA GLU A 62 -40.04 2.18 38.87
C GLU A 62 -39.41 2.12 40.26
N GLU A 63 -38.09 2.27 40.36
CA GLU A 63 -37.35 2.34 41.62
C GLU A 63 -37.93 3.40 42.56
N ARG A 64 -38.18 4.62 42.07
CA ARG A 64 -38.74 5.70 42.89
C ARG A 64 -40.11 5.35 43.46
N VAL A 65 -40.96 4.69 42.67
CA VAL A 65 -42.30 4.27 43.10
C VAL A 65 -42.22 3.13 44.13
N VAL A 66 -41.29 2.19 43.93
CA VAL A 66 -41.16 0.99 44.77
C VAL A 66 -40.44 1.30 46.11
N MET A 67 -39.48 2.22 46.11
CA MET A 67 -38.65 2.55 47.28
C MET A 67 -39.43 3.14 48.47
N GLU A 68 -40.61 3.69 48.19
CA GLU A 68 -41.54 4.21 49.21
C GLU A 68 -42.20 3.08 50.04
N TYR A 69 -42.26 1.85 49.52
CA TYR A 69 -43.05 0.73 50.08
C TYR A 69 -42.20 -0.48 50.51
N VAL A 70 -40.88 -0.36 50.51
CA VAL A 70 -39.96 -1.47 50.86
C VAL A 70 -39.57 -1.53 52.32
N SER A 71 -39.42 -2.76 52.82
CA SER A 71 -38.83 -3.05 54.13
C SER A 71 -37.30 -2.81 54.13
N ALA A 72 -36.69 -2.81 55.32
CA ALA A 72 -35.26 -2.57 55.47
C ALA A 72 -34.38 -3.64 54.77
N SER A 73 -34.78 -4.92 54.82
CA SER A 73 -34.06 -6.02 54.16
C SER A 73 -34.17 -5.95 52.64
N GLU A 74 -35.37 -5.66 52.11
CA GLU A 74 -35.60 -5.48 50.67
C GLU A 74 -34.85 -4.26 50.13
N ARG A 75 -34.81 -3.17 50.90
CA ARG A 75 -34.03 -1.98 50.56
C ARG A 75 -32.54 -2.32 50.42
N GLN A 76 -32.00 -3.14 51.32
CA GLN A 76 -30.59 -3.56 51.24
C GLN A 76 -30.34 -4.45 50.01
N ALA A 77 -31.26 -5.36 49.69
CA ALA A 77 -31.15 -6.21 48.48
C ALA A 77 -31.24 -5.39 47.19
N MET A 78 -32.18 -4.44 47.10
CA MET A 78 -32.31 -3.55 45.93
C MET A 78 -31.09 -2.64 45.78
N GLU A 79 -30.52 -2.13 46.87
CA GLU A 79 -29.32 -1.27 46.83
C GLU A 79 -28.11 -2.00 46.19
N VAL A 80 -27.95 -3.31 46.44
CA VAL A 80 -26.88 -4.10 45.82
C VAL A 80 -27.05 -4.18 44.30
N VAL A 81 -28.25 -4.51 43.84
CA VAL A 81 -28.55 -4.62 42.40
C VAL A 81 -28.53 -3.26 41.72
N ARG A 82 -28.98 -2.22 42.41
CA ARG A 82 -28.90 -0.83 41.96
C ARG A 82 -27.46 -0.41 41.73
N LYS A 83 -26.54 -0.70 42.65
CA LYS A 83 -25.11 -0.40 42.47
C LYS A 83 -24.51 -1.13 41.27
N GLU A 84 -24.93 -2.37 41.01
CA GLU A 84 -24.55 -3.12 39.80
C GLU A 84 -25.04 -2.41 38.53
N ARG A 85 -26.31 -1.97 38.52
CA ARG A 85 -26.91 -1.17 37.42
C ARG A 85 -26.17 0.14 37.22
N GLU A 86 -26.00 0.96 38.25
CA GLU A 86 -25.37 2.29 38.19
C GLU A 86 -23.92 2.22 37.68
N LYS A 87 -23.16 1.17 38.07
CA LYS A 87 -21.80 0.94 37.55
C LYS A 87 -21.80 0.73 36.03
N LEU A 88 -22.82 0.09 35.48
CA LEU A 88 -22.97 -0.11 34.04
C LEU A 88 -23.48 1.15 33.34
N GLU A 89 -24.29 1.99 34.01
CA GLU A 89 -24.81 3.25 33.46
C GLU A 89 -23.72 4.24 33.10
N GLY A 90 -22.71 4.40 33.96
CA GLY A 90 -21.58 5.29 33.66
C GLY A 90 -20.86 4.90 32.35
N LYS A 91 -20.83 3.60 32.02
CA LYS A 91 -20.26 3.12 30.75
C LYS A 91 -21.21 3.34 29.57
N LEU A 92 -22.52 3.26 29.80
CA LEU A 92 -23.55 3.48 28.78
C LEU A 92 -23.66 4.95 28.36
N GLU A 93 -23.36 5.90 29.24
CA GLU A 93 -23.40 7.34 28.92
C GLU A 93 -22.38 7.75 27.85
N GLY A 94 -21.30 6.98 27.70
CA GLY A 94 -20.33 7.16 26.63
C GLY A 94 -20.83 6.69 25.26
N LEU A 95 -21.97 5.99 25.18
CA LEU A 95 -22.48 5.46 23.93
C LEU A 95 -23.13 6.54 23.08
N PRO A 96 -22.83 6.60 21.77
CA PRO A 96 -23.46 7.53 20.86
C PRO A 96 -24.93 7.16 20.64
N THR A 97 -25.84 8.03 21.05
CA THR A 97 -27.31 7.79 21.01
C THR A 97 -28.02 8.63 19.98
N THR A 98 -27.28 9.48 19.26
CA THR A 98 -27.78 10.32 18.17
C THR A 98 -26.87 10.17 16.96
N ARG A 99 -27.44 10.43 15.77
CA ARG A 99 -26.67 10.52 14.52
C ARG A 99 -25.45 11.42 14.63
N LYS A 100 -25.61 12.62 15.21
CA LYS A 100 -24.52 13.60 15.39
C LYS A 100 -23.41 13.05 16.30
N ALA A 101 -23.77 12.32 17.37
CA ALA A 101 -22.78 11.69 18.25
C ALA A 101 -22.01 10.55 17.53
N MET A 102 -22.70 9.76 16.70
CA MET A 102 -22.08 8.72 15.86
C MET A 102 -21.08 9.32 14.87
N GLU A 103 -21.51 10.35 14.13
CA GLU A 103 -20.65 11.06 13.17
C GLU A 103 -19.45 11.70 13.86
N GLY A 104 -19.66 12.34 15.02
CA GLY A 104 -18.59 12.92 15.82
C GLY A 104 -17.57 11.88 16.29
N ARG A 105 -18.02 10.68 16.70
CA ARG A 105 -17.13 9.57 17.07
C ARG A 105 -16.31 9.10 15.87
N GLU A 106 -16.95 8.89 14.73
CA GLU A 106 -16.27 8.48 13.51
C GLU A 106 -15.21 9.50 13.09
N GLN A 107 -15.53 10.79 13.12
CA GLN A 107 -14.58 11.85 12.80
C GLN A 107 -13.38 11.85 13.74
N ARG A 108 -13.57 11.64 15.06
CA ARG A 108 -12.45 11.52 16.01
C ARG A 108 -11.54 10.33 15.69
N ILE A 109 -12.12 9.19 15.35
CA ILE A 109 -11.36 7.99 14.95
C ILE A 109 -10.57 8.28 13.66
N ARG A 110 -11.22 8.83 12.63
CA ARG A 110 -10.57 9.20 11.37
C ARG A 110 -9.40 10.16 11.57
N ARG A 111 -9.58 11.21 12.38
CA ARG A 111 -8.49 12.16 12.70
C ARG A 111 -7.29 11.48 13.37
N ARG A 112 -7.52 10.54 14.28
CA ARG A 112 -6.43 9.78 14.91
C ARG A 112 -5.69 8.92 13.88
N ILE A 113 -6.43 8.24 13.00
CA ILE A 113 -5.86 7.43 11.92
C ILE A 113 -5.07 8.31 10.94
N ASP A 114 -5.58 9.48 10.57
CA ASP A 114 -4.89 10.41 9.69
C ASP A 114 -3.59 10.94 10.34
N GLY A 115 -3.59 11.20 11.64
CA GLY A 115 -2.38 11.55 12.39
C GLY A 115 -1.34 10.42 12.41
N LEU A 116 -1.77 9.17 12.59
CA LEU A 116 -0.89 8.00 12.50
C LEU A 116 -0.36 7.81 11.08
N ALA A 117 -1.19 8.03 10.06
CA ALA A 117 -0.78 7.94 8.66
C ALA A 117 0.29 8.99 8.32
N GLN A 118 0.16 10.21 8.85
CA GLN A 118 1.18 11.24 8.72
C GLN A 118 2.50 10.84 9.39
N ALA A 119 2.45 10.26 10.59
CA ALA A 119 3.66 9.77 11.28
C ALA A 119 4.36 8.66 10.47
N VAL A 120 3.59 7.68 9.96
CA VAL A 120 4.11 6.61 9.10
C VAL A 120 4.74 7.17 7.81
N TYR A 121 4.13 8.18 7.21
CA TYR A 121 4.68 8.86 6.04
C TYR A 121 6.02 9.56 6.34
N GLN A 122 6.09 10.28 7.47
CA GLN A 122 7.33 10.93 7.92
C GLN A 122 8.45 9.91 8.19
N SER A 123 8.13 8.79 8.86
CA SER A 123 9.07 7.68 9.05
C SER A 123 9.55 7.08 7.72
N GLY A 124 8.67 7.00 6.72
CA GLY A 124 9.04 6.58 5.37
C GLY A 124 10.02 7.52 4.68
N ILE A 125 9.89 8.84 4.85
CA ILE A 125 10.87 9.81 4.35
C ILE A 125 12.22 9.63 5.06
N ALA A 126 12.21 9.51 6.39
CA ALA A 126 13.43 9.29 7.16
C ALA A 126 14.16 8.01 6.72
N LEU A 127 13.41 6.92 6.49
CA LEU A 127 13.95 5.65 6.02
C LEU A 127 14.57 5.75 4.62
N LYS A 128 13.94 6.49 3.69
CA LYS A 128 14.53 6.79 2.38
C LYS A 128 15.87 7.54 2.53
N GLY A 129 15.94 8.49 3.46
CA GLY A 129 17.17 9.18 3.82
C GLY A 129 18.26 8.22 4.32
N MET A 130 17.92 7.31 5.24
CA MET A 130 18.85 6.29 5.74
C MET A 130 19.36 5.37 4.62
N LYS A 131 18.48 4.90 3.73
CA LYS A 131 18.88 4.08 2.57
C LYS A 131 19.80 4.84 1.62
N ALA A 132 19.55 6.13 1.38
CA ALA A 132 20.41 6.97 0.57
C ALA A 132 21.80 7.15 1.23
N GLN A 133 21.86 7.34 2.54
CA GLN A 133 23.13 7.41 3.29
C GLN A 133 23.91 6.09 3.22
N LEU A 134 23.24 4.95 3.41
CA LEU A 134 23.87 3.63 3.27
C LEU A 134 24.41 3.40 1.85
N GLY A 135 23.64 3.77 0.83
CA GLY A 135 24.09 3.71 -0.57
C GLY A 135 25.28 4.63 -0.85
N ALA A 136 25.29 5.85 -0.30
CA ALA A 136 26.41 6.77 -0.43
C ALA A 136 27.68 6.23 0.27
N MET A 137 27.54 5.61 1.45
CA MET A 137 28.66 4.96 2.15
C MET A 137 29.22 3.76 1.38
N GLU A 138 28.36 2.97 0.75
CA GLU A 138 28.76 1.84 -0.10
C GLU A 138 29.49 2.31 -1.36
N GLU A 139 28.97 3.36 -2.01
CA GLU A 139 29.61 3.98 -3.17
C GLU A 139 30.97 4.60 -2.81
N TRP A 140 31.06 5.32 -1.69
CA TRP A 140 32.32 5.86 -1.20
C TRP A 140 33.36 4.76 -0.97
N LEU A 141 32.96 3.65 -0.36
CA LEU A 141 33.86 2.52 -0.10
C LEU A 141 34.33 1.85 -1.39
N ARG A 142 33.47 1.79 -2.41
CA ARG A 142 33.83 1.28 -3.76
C ARG A 142 34.85 2.20 -4.44
N GLN A 143 34.67 3.51 -4.35
CA GLN A 143 35.55 4.50 -4.96
C GLN A 143 36.95 4.56 -4.30
N HIS A 144 37.03 4.33 -2.98
CA HIS A 144 38.28 4.44 -2.22
C HIS A 144 38.94 3.07 -1.93
N GLU A 145 38.49 1.99 -2.59
CA GLU A 145 38.99 0.63 -2.34
C GLU A 145 40.50 0.48 -2.61
N ALA A 146 41.04 1.24 -3.58
CA ALA A 146 42.46 1.25 -3.90
C ALA A 146 43.32 1.93 -2.82
N GLU A 147 42.79 2.96 -2.16
CA GLU A 147 43.45 3.73 -1.09
C GLU A 147 43.39 3.02 0.27
N LEU A 148 42.42 2.12 0.44
CA LEU A 148 42.22 1.32 1.64
C LEU A 148 43.07 0.03 1.68
N LYS A 149 43.99 -0.15 0.72
CA LYS A 149 44.93 -1.27 0.69
C LYS A 149 45.77 -1.31 1.98
N GLY A 150 45.72 -2.44 2.68
CA GLY A 150 46.37 -2.64 3.98
C GLY A 150 45.43 -2.54 5.20
N ARG A 151 44.20 -2.02 5.05
CA ARG A 151 43.18 -1.94 6.12
C ARG A 151 42.02 -2.91 5.95
N GLN A 152 42.30 -4.10 5.39
CA GLN A 152 41.27 -5.07 4.98
C GLN A 152 40.33 -5.49 6.12
N GLY A 153 40.82 -5.59 7.37
CA GLY A 153 39.99 -5.90 8.53
C GLY A 153 38.94 -4.82 8.82
N ALA A 154 39.32 -3.54 8.78
CA ALA A 154 38.40 -2.42 8.99
C ALA A 154 37.38 -2.29 7.86
N VAL A 155 37.80 -2.50 6.61
CA VAL A 155 36.90 -2.52 5.44
C VAL A 155 35.88 -3.65 5.54
N LYS A 156 36.30 -4.84 5.98
CA LYS A 156 35.37 -5.97 6.21
C LYS A 156 34.36 -5.66 7.32
N ALA A 157 34.82 -5.14 8.46
CA ALA A 157 33.94 -4.76 9.57
C ALA A 157 32.90 -3.70 9.15
N PHE A 158 33.33 -2.66 8.44
CA PHE A 158 32.43 -1.62 7.94
C PHE A 158 31.43 -2.16 6.90
N ARG A 159 31.85 -3.05 5.99
CA ARG A 159 30.92 -3.75 5.08
C ARG A 159 29.89 -4.58 5.84
N GLU A 160 30.26 -5.22 6.94
CA GLU A 160 29.31 -5.95 7.79
C GLU A 160 28.32 -5.02 8.50
N GLU A 161 28.75 -3.84 8.93
CA GLU A 161 27.87 -2.80 9.48
C GLU A 161 26.91 -2.27 8.43
N LEU A 162 27.37 -1.99 7.20
CA LEU A 162 26.49 -1.61 6.08
C LEU A 162 25.45 -2.69 5.78
N ARG A 163 25.85 -3.97 5.75
CA ARG A 163 24.92 -5.09 5.58
C ARG A 163 23.91 -5.20 6.73
N ARG A 164 24.31 -4.90 7.97
CA ARG A 164 23.37 -4.82 9.10
C ARG A 164 22.41 -3.64 8.94
N GLY A 165 22.92 -2.48 8.53
CA GLY A 165 22.14 -1.28 8.23
C GLY A 165 21.08 -1.53 7.16
N TRP A 166 21.46 -2.14 6.03
CA TRP A 166 20.54 -2.52 4.96
C TRP A 166 19.45 -3.49 5.44
N ARG A 167 19.83 -4.55 6.17
CA ARG A 167 18.85 -5.49 6.75
C ARG A 167 17.85 -4.80 7.67
N MET A 168 18.32 -3.90 8.52
CA MET A 168 17.45 -3.10 9.40
C MET A 168 16.53 -2.18 8.59
N ALA A 169 17.08 -1.48 7.60
CA ALA A 169 16.31 -0.58 6.75
C ALA A 169 15.24 -1.31 5.93
N ASP A 170 15.52 -2.53 5.47
CA ASP A 170 14.54 -3.37 4.77
C ASP A 170 13.48 -3.92 5.71
N GLN A 171 13.84 -4.27 6.95
CA GLN A 171 12.85 -4.67 7.96
C GLN A 171 11.92 -3.50 8.29
N LEU A 172 12.47 -2.31 8.55
CA LEU A 172 11.69 -1.10 8.79
C LEU A 172 10.79 -0.74 7.60
N GLN A 173 11.24 -0.97 6.36
CA GLN A 173 10.41 -0.77 5.17
C GLN A 173 9.19 -1.71 5.19
N LYS A 174 9.40 -3.00 5.47
CA LYS A 174 8.32 -3.98 5.58
C LYS A 174 7.34 -3.61 6.70
N ASP A 175 7.85 -3.17 7.84
CA ASP A 175 7.03 -2.75 8.97
C ASP A 175 6.19 -1.53 8.62
N LEU A 176 6.76 -0.52 7.93
CA LEU A 176 6.02 0.63 7.44
C LEU A 176 4.95 0.25 6.41
N ASP A 177 5.27 -0.63 5.45
CA ASP A 177 4.31 -1.08 4.44
C ASP A 177 3.14 -1.84 5.10
N SER A 178 3.45 -2.68 6.10
CA SER A 178 2.46 -3.38 6.92
C SER A 178 1.56 -2.39 7.69
N LEU A 179 2.17 -1.41 8.38
CA LEU A 179 1.44 -0.37 9.11
C LEU A 179 0.55 0.46 8.19
N GLN A 180 1.01 0.80 6.98
CA GLN A 180 0.20 1.49 5.98
C GLN A 180 -1.02 0.65 5.56
N GLY A 181 -0.84 -0.65 5.33
CA GLY A 181 -1.93 -1.57 5.02
C GLY A 181 -2.95 -1.67 6.16
N GLN A 182 -2.47 -1.78 7.40
CA GLN A 182 -3.31 -1.79 8.60
C GLN A 182 -4.11 -0.48 8.73
N LEU A 183 -3.45 0.69 8.63
CA LEU A 183 -4.10 1.99 8.75
C LEU A 183 -5.16 2.22 7.66
N ARG A 184 -4.93 1.76 6.43
CA ARG A 184 -5.95 1.81 5.35
C ARG A 184 -7.17 0.97 5.70
N THR A 185 -6.95 -0.24 6.23
CA THR A 185 -8.03 -1.14 6.65
C THR A 185 -8.80 -0.54 7.83
N GLU A 186 -8.12 -0.02 8.84
CA GLU A 186 -8.74 0.65 9.99
C GLU A 186 -9.49 1.92 9.58
N LYS A 187 -8.98 2.67 8.60
CA LYS A 187 -9.68 3.83 8.03
C LYS A 187 -11.01 3.42 7.37
N ALA A 188 -11.03 2.29 6.67
CA ALA A 188 -12.25 1.75 6.08
C ALA A 188 -13.25 1.26 7.16
N ARG A 189 -12.75 0.69 8.26
CA ARG A 189 -13.56 0.25 9.42
C ARG A 189 -14.07 1.38 10.31
N ALA A 190 -13.49 2.57 10.22
CA ALA A 190 -13.72 3.66 11.17
C ALA A 190 -15.21 3.89 11.47
N GLY A 191 -15.60 3.78 12.74
CA GLY A 191 -16.97 4.04 13.22
C GLY A 191 -17.94 2.86 13.13
N MET A 192 -17.57 1.73 12.51
CA MET A 192 -18.29 0.45 12.59
C MET A 192 -17.30 -0.72 12.67
N ASP A 193 -16.37 -0.63 13.61
CA ASP A 193 -15.46 -1.72 13.90
C ASP A 193 -16.18 -2.82 14.70
N ALA A 194 -15.98 -4.07 14.30
CA ALA A 194 -16.64 -5.23 14.88
C ALA A 194 -16.38 -5.39 16.38
N GLU A 195 -15.16 -5.05 16.82
CA GLU A 195 -14.75 -5.21 18.21
C GLU A 195 -15.50 -4.24 19.13
N SER A 196 -15.55 -2.94 18.80
CA SER A 196 -16.35 -1.98 19.56
C SER A 196 -17.82 -2.36 19.55
N GLN A 197 -18.38 -2.79 18.42
CA GLN A 197 -19.78 -3.20 18.37
C GLN A 197 -20.07 -4.40 19.28
N ASN A 198 -19.17 -5.39 19.32
CA ASN A 198 -19.31 -6.55 20.20
C ASN A 198 -19.19 -6.16 21.67
N GLN A 199 -18.26 -5.25 22.02
CA GLN A 199 -18.13 -4.74 23.38
C GLN A 199 -19.38 -3.96 23.82
N GLU A 200 -19.94 -3.12 22.94
CA GLU A 200 -21.17 -2.38 23.19
C GLU A 200 -22.39 -3.30 23.29
N GLU A 201 -22.48 -4.33 22.47
CA GLU A 201 -23.54 -5.33 22.57
C GLU A 201 -23.47 -6.08 23.91
N ARG A 202 -22.29 -6.52 24.32
CA ARG A 202 -22.08 -7.15 25.64
C ARG A 202 -22.46 -6.22 26.78
N LEU A 203 -22.07 -4.94 26.72
CA LEU A 203 -22.44 -3.95 27.72
C LEU A 203 -23.96 -3.80 27.83
N ARG A 204 -24.67 -3.76 26.69
CA ARG A 204 -26.14 -3.67 26.64
C ARG A 204 -26.80 -4.93 27.21
N GLN A 205 -26.26 -6.12 26.93
CA GLN A 205 -26.76 -7.38 27.50
C GLN A 205 -26.61 -7.41 29.02
N LEU A 206 -25.41 -7.12 29.53
CA LEU A 206 -25.16 -7.04 30.97
C LEU A 206 -26.07 -6.02 31.66
N TYR A 207 -26.32 -4.88 31.02
CA TYR A 207 -27.23 -3.88 31.54
C TYR A 207 -28.68 -4.38 31.59
N SER A 208 -29.17 -4.98 30.50
CA SER A 208 -30.52 -5.56 30.46
C SER A 208 -30.69 -6.66 31.52
N GLU A 209 -29.66 -7.46 31.78
CA GLU A 209 -29.66 -8.46 32.85
C GLU A 209 -29.73 -7.82 34.24
N ALA A 210 -28.95 -6.77 34.50
CA ALA A 210 -28.99 -6.03 35.77
C ALA A 210 -30.37 -5.41 36.03
N VAL A 211 -30.97 -4.77 35.01
CA VAL A 211 -32.34 -4.22 35.10
C VAL A 211 -33.37 -5.33 35.32
N ALA A 212 -33.20 -6.50 34.70
CA ALA A 212 -34.10 -7.64 34.91
C ALA A 212 -34.01 -8.19 36.34
N LYS A 213 -32.82 -8.22 36.96
CA LYS A 213 -32.65 -8.58 38.37
C LYS A 213 -33.37 -7.59 39.30
N GLU A 214 -33.19 -6.29 39.07
CA GLU A 214 -33.83 -5.23 39.86
C GLU A 214 -35.34 -5.36 39.79
N ARG A 215 -35.88 -5.55 38.59
CA ARG A 215 -37.30 -5.75 38.36
C ARG A 215 -37.88 -6.95 39.10
N ARG A 216 -37.19 -8.09 39.13
CA ARG A 216 -37.68 -9.27 39.87
C ARG A 216 -37.86 -8.99 41.36
N LEU A 217 -37.02 -8.12 41.93
CA LEU A 217 -37.18 -7.67 43.31
C LEU A 217 -38.37 -6.71 43.42
N SER A 218 -38.50 -5.74 42.50
CA SER A 218 -39.64 -4.81 42.45
C SER A 218 -41.00 -5.52 42.32
N GLU A 219 -41.07 -6.60 41.54
CA GLU A 219 -42.30 -7.38 41.34
C GLU A 219 -42.82 -8.01 42.64
N GLN A 220 -41.95 -8.36 43.59
CA GLN A 220 -42.34 -8.90 44.91
C GLN A 220 -42.98 -7.84 45.82
N ILE A 221 -42.87 -6.57 45.45
CA ILE A 221 -43.36 -5.41 46.21
C ILE A 221 -44.64 -4.85 45.58
N HIS A 222 -44.98 -5.26 44.34
CA HIS A 222 -46.13 -4.73 43.62
C HIS A 222 -47.46 -4.88 44.36
N ASP A 223 -47.66 -5.96 45.11
CA ASP A 223 -48.90 -6.20 45.87
C ASP A 223 -49.08 -5.21 47.05
N ARG A 224 -47.99 -4.56 47.49
CA ARG A 224 -47.99 -3.55 48.55
C ARG A 224 -48.11 -2.12 48.02
N LEU A 225 -48.11 -1.94 46.70
CA LEU A 225 -48.28 -0.63 46.09
C LEU A 225 -49.73 -0.17 46.24
N GLY A 226 -49.93 1.10 46.59
CA GLY A 226 -51.25 1.73 46.52
C GLY A 226 -51.81 1.77 45.08
N SER A 227 -53.07 2.18 44.93
CA SER A 227 -53.73 2.29 43.62
C SER A 227 -52.96 3.20 42.63
N GLU A 228 -52.41 4.31 43.12
CA GLU A 228 -51.59 5.23 42.32
C GLU A 228 -50.25 4.62 41.91
N GLY A 229 -49.55 3.94 42.82
CA GLY A 229 -48.29 3.25 42.54
C GLY A 229 -48.47 2.14 41.51
N THR A 230 -49.55 1.36 41.65
CA THR A 230 -49.92 0.29 40.72
C THR A 230 -50.21 0.85 39.31
N ALA A 231 -50.94 1.97 39.20
CA ALA A 231 -51.21 2.61 37.91
C ALA A 231 -49.93 3.13 37.23
N ARG A 232 -49.00 3.70 38.00
CA ARG A 232 -47.69 4.16 37.48
C ARG A 232 -46.84 3.00 36.99
N VAL A 233 -46.73 1.92 37.77
CA VAL A 233 -46.00 0.70 37.38
C VAL A 233 -46.62 0.04 36.16
N ALA A 234 -47.95 -0.03 36.07
CA ALA A 234 -48.65 -0.55 34.89
C ALA A 234 -48.29 0.26 33.62
N SER A 235 -48.24 1.59 33.72
CA SER A 235 -47.83 2.47 32.62
C SER A 235 -46.38 2.23 32.19
N ILE A 236 -45.46 2.06 33.14
CA ILE A 236 -44.05 1.70 32.87
C ILE A 236 -43.97 0.34 32.16
N ASN A 237 -44.75 -0.66 32.58
CA ASN A 237 -44.81 -1.97 31.96
C ASN A 237 -45.33 -1.92 30.51
N GLN A 238 -46.31 -1.07 30.22
CA GLN A 238 -46.77 -0.85 28.84
C GLN A 238 -45.65 -0.25 27.96
N LEU A 239 -44.88 0.70 28.47
CA LEU A 239 -43.72 1.26 27.76
C LEU A 239 -42.63 0.21 27.53
N ARG A 240 -42.37 -0.67 28.51
CA ARG A 240 -41.44 -1.80 28.35
C ARG A 240 -41.87 -2.77 27.26
N LEU A 241 -43.15 -3.13 27.21
CA LEU A 241 -43.68 -3.99 26.14
C LEU A 241 -43.55 -3.34 24.75
N ARG A 242 -43.61 -2.02 24.65
CA ARG A 242 -43.31 -1.28 23.40
C ARG A 242 -41.80 -1.30 23.10
N SER A 243 -40.94 -1.09 24.10
CA SER A 243 -39.48 -1.18 23.99
C SER A 243 -39.02 -2.55 23.48
N GLU A 244 -39.57 -3.64 24.03
CA GLU A 244 -39.24 -5.01 23.62
C GLU A 244 -39.72 -5.33 22.20
N ARG A 245 -40.90 -4.83 21.80
CA ARG A 245 -41.34 -4.93 20.40
C ARG A 245 -40.39 -4.19 19.46
N LEU A 246 -39.92 -3.00 19.84
CA LEU A 246 -38.92 -2.26 19.07
C LEU A 246 -37.59 -3.02 18.99
N ARG A 247 -37.12 -3.63 20.09
CA ARG A 247 -35.93 -4.50 20.11
C ARG A 247 -36.03 -5.64 19.10
N ARG A 248 -37.15 -6.37 19.09
CA ARG A 248 -37.37 -7.49 18.17
C ARG A 248 -37.37 -7.03 16.71
N LYS A 249 -38.03 -5.90 16.41
CA LYS A 249 -38.00 -5.29 15.07
C LYS A 249 -36.59 -4.87 14.66
N LEU A 250 -35.82 -4.24 15.56
CA LEU A 250 -34.43 -3.86 15.29
C LEU A 250 -33.55 -5.08 15.02
N LYS A 251 -33.73 -6.17 15.77
CA LYS A 251 -33.03 -7.43 15.52
C LYS A 251 -33.32 -7.96 14.11
N GLN A 252 -34.60 -7.99 13.70
CA GLN A 252 -34.99 -8.39 12.34
C GLN A 252 -34.39 -7.48 11.26
N VAL A 253 -34.37 -6.16 11.49
CA VAL A 253 -33.75 -5.22 10.55
C VAL A 253 -32.24 -5.49 10.42
N ARG A 254 -31.53 -5.74 11.52
CA ARG A 254 -30.09 -6.07 11.49
C ARG A 254 -29.85 -7.39 10.76
N GLU A 255 -30.61 -8.44 11.06
CA GLU A 255 -30.51 -9.73 10.36
C GLU A 255 -30.77 -9.59 8.85
N ASN A 256 -31.72 -8.75 8.45
CA ASN A 256 -31.98 -8.47 7.04
C ASN A 256 -30.85 -7.67 6.38
N LEU A 257 -30.27 -6.70 7.09
CA LEU A 257 -29.10 -5.96 6.61
C LEU A 257 -27.91 -6.90 6.43
N ASP A 258 -27.65 -7.77 7.39
CA ASP A 258 -26.54 -8.73 7.34
C ASP A 258 -26.70 -9.70 6.16
N LYS A 259 -27.93 -10.21 5.93
CA LYS A 259 -28.23 -11.03 4.74
C LYS A 259 -27.98 -10.28 3.43
N ARG A 260 -28.40 -9.02 3.33
CA ARG A 260 -28.17 -8.20 2.12
C ARG A 260 -26.69 -7.90 1.90
N VAL A 261 -25.96 -7.60 2.97
CA VAL A 261 -24.51 -7.42 2.93
C VAL A 261 -23.84 -8.72 2.49
N GLU A 262 -24.30 -9.88 2.94
CA GLU A 262 -23.79 -11.18 2.53
C GLU A 262 -23.99 -11.44 1.03
N GLU A 263 -25.21 -11.23 0.53
CA GLU A 263 -25.56 -11.37 -0.89
C GLU A 263 -24.68 -10.47 -1.77
N GLU A 264 -24.54 -9.19 -1.41
CA GLU A 264 -23.73 -8.24 -2.17
C GLU A 264 -22.22 -8.52 -2.03
N SER A 265 -21.75 -8.97 -0.87
CA SER A 265 -20.36 -9.39 -0.65
C SER A 265 -20.01 -10.60 -1.49
N ALA A 266 -20.91 -11.58 -1.63
CA ALA A 266 -20.71 -12.74 -2.47
C ALA A 266 -20.58 -12.34 -3.96
N LYS A 267 -21.44 -11.42 -4.44
CA LYS A 267 -21.35 -10.87 -5.80
C LYS A 267 -20.03 -10.12 -6.01
N LEU A 268 -19.64 -9.30 -5.04
CA LEU A 268 -18.41 -8.52 -5.10
C LEU A 268 -17.17 -9.43 -5.11
N ARG A 269 -17.18 -10.50 -4.31
CA ARG A 269 -16.12 -11.52 -4.30
C ARG A 269 -16.01 -12.26 -5.63
N ALA A 270 -17.15 -12.63 -6.24
CA ALA A 270 -17.16 -13.25 -7.56
C ALA A 270 -16.56 -12.32 -8.63
N LYS A 271 -16.92 -11.04 -8.61
CA LYS A 271 -16.34 -10.02 -9.50
C LYS A 271 -14.84 -9.82 -9.25
N ALA A 272 -14.42 -9.75 -7.99
CA ALA A 272 -13.02 -9.62 -7.61
C ALA A 272 -12.17 -10.79 -8.11
N GLN A 273 -12.69 -12.02 -8.01
CA GLN A 273 -12.00 -13.19 -8.54
C GLN A 273 -11.87 -13.16 -10.07
N ALA A 274 -12.92 -12.75 -10.78
CA ALA A 274 -12.86 -12.58 -12.23
C ALA A 274 -11.82 -11.51 -12.61
N GLU A 275 -11.78 -10.40 -11.89
CA GLU A 275 -10.82 -9.32 -12.14
C GLU A 275 -9.38 -9.74 -11.81
N ARG A 276 -9.18 -10.59 -10.79
CA ARG A 276 -7.87 -11.18 -10.48
C ARG A 276 -7.33 -11.99 -11.64
N ASN A 277 -8.18 -12.84 -12.23
CA ASN A 277 -7.81 -13.63 -13.41
C ASN A 277 -7.48 -12.71 -14.60
N ASN A 278 -8.22 -11.62 -14.80
CA ASN A 278 -7.93 -10.63 -15.85
C ASN A 278 -6.57 -9.95 -15.62
N ILE A 279 -6.27 -9.54 -14.38
CA ILE A 279 -4.99 -8.89 -14.04
C ILE A 279 -3.82 -9.86 -14.22
N GLU A 280 -3.99 -11.14 -13.91
CA GLU A 280 -2.99 -12.16 -14.21
C GLU A 280 -2.75 -12.30 -15.70
N ALA A 281 -3.81 -12.33 -16.52
CA ALA A 281 -3.70 -12.34 -17.97
C ALA A 281 -3.00 -11.08 -18.51
N TYR A 282 -3.33 -9.89 -18.00
CA TYR A 282 -2.65 -8.64 -18.38
C TYR A 282 -1.18 -8.64 -17.97
N SER A 283 -0.85 -9.17 -16.79
CA SER A 283 0.54 -9.31 -16.35
C SER A 283 1.33 -10.21 -17.30
N GLN A 284 0.76 -11.35 -17.70
CA GLN A 284 1.40 -12.26 -18.65
C GLN A 284 1.56 -11.62 -20.04
N ALA A 285 0.55 -10.91 -20.53
CA ALA A 285 0.61 -10.21 -21.80
C ALA A 285 1.68 -9.10 -21.80
N LEU A 286 1.81 -8.34 -20.70
CA LEU A 286 2.86 -7.33 -20.55
C LEU A 286 4.27 -7.96 -20.51
N ASP A 287 4.42 -9.11 -19.84
CA ASP A 287 5.69 -9.82 -19.80
C ASP A 287 6.08 -10.40 -21.17
N GLN A 288 5.11 -10.89 -21.93
CA GLN A 288 5.31 -11.32 -23.31
C GLN A 288 5.73 -10.14 -24.20
N LEU A 289 5.00 -9.02 -24.14
CA LEU A 289 5.31 -7.81 -24.90
C LEU A 289 6.71 -7.27 -24.56
N ASN A 290 7.12 -7.35 -23.29
CA ASN A 290 8.46 -6.96 -22.86
C ASN A 290 9.54 -7.86 -23.47
N ARG A 291 9.34 -9.19 -23.49
CA ARG A 291 10.27 -10.13 -24.14
C ARG A 291 10.35 -9.90 -25.65
N GLU A 292 9.23 -9.66 -26.32
CA GLU A 292 9.19 -9.34 -27.75
C GLU A 292 9.93 -8.03 -28.06
N THR A 293 9.77 -7.02 -27.21
CA THR A 293 10.49 -5.74 -27.35
C THR A 293 11.99 -5.89 -27.10
N GLU A 294 12.39 -6.67 -26.09
CA GLU A 294 13.79 -6.99 -25.81
C GLU A 294 14.45 -7.73 -26.98
N ASN A 295 13.74 -8.70 -27.57
CA ASN A 295 14.20 -9.43 -28.75
C ASN A 295 14.35 -8.51 -29.96
N LEU A 296 13.34 -7.68 -30.25
CA LEU A 296 13.40 -6.72 -31.37
C LEU A 296 14.54 -5.71 -31.20
N ALA A 297 14.72 -5.17 -29.99
CA ALA A 297 15.84 -4.27 -29.67
C ALA A 297 17.19 -4.98 -29.85
N GLY A 298 17.29 -6.25 -29.45
CA GLY A 298 18.46 -7.10 -29.67
C GLY A 298 18.77 -7.32 -31.16
N GLU A 299 17.76 -7.63 -31.98
CA GLU A 299 17.90 -7.79 -33.43
C GLU A 299 18.33 -6.49 -34.12
N VAL A 300 17.71 -5.36 -33.75
CA VAL A 300 18.09 -4.04 -34.29
C VAL A 300 19.50 -3.67 -33.85
N ALA A 301 19.86 -3.85 -32.58
CA ALA A 301 21.21 -3.59 -32.09
C ALA A 301 22.25 -4.45 -32.83
N PHE A 302 21.98 -5.75 -33.01
CA PHE A 302 22.82 -6.67 -33.76
C PHE A 302 22.96 -6.26 -35.23
N ALA A 303 21.87 -5.92 -35.90
CA ALA A 303 21.88 -5.44 -37.29
C ALA A 303 22.69 -4.14 -37.44
N THR A 304 22.63 -3.26 -36.44
CA THR A 304 23.35 -1.98 -36.44
C THR A 304 24.84 -2.20 -36.20
N LEU A 305 25.20 -3.06 -35.25
CA LEU A 305 26.60 -3.48 -35.03
C LEU A 305 27.18 -4.19 -36.26
N LYS A 306 26.39 -5.03 -36.93
CA LYS A 306 26.79 -5.68 -38.19
C LYS A 306 27.07 -4.65 -39.28
N LYS A 307 26.19 -3.65 -39.46
CA LYS A 307 26.42 -2.54 -40.41
C LYS A 307 27.67 -1.72 -40.08
N VAL A 308 27.92 -1.43 -38.80
CA VAL A 308 29.12 -0.71 -38.36
C VAL A 308 30.37 -1.54 -38.64
N ARG A 309 30.35 -2.84 -38.31
CA ARG A 309 31.44 -3.78 -38.62
C ARG A 309 31.72 -3.86 -40.12
N ASP A 310 30.69 -3.98 -40.95
CA ASP A 310 30.85 -4.08 -42.40
C ASP A 310 31.39 -2.77 -43.00
N ARG A 311 31.01 -1.61 -42.45
CA ARG A 311 31.63 -0.31 -42.81
C ARG A 311 33.09 -0.23 -42.37
N PHE A 312 33.41 -0.64 -41.15
CA PHE A 312 34.79 -0.71 -40.67
C PHE A 312 35.65 -1.62 -41.55
N HIS A 313 35.13 -2.78 -41.95
CA HIS A 313 35.83 -3.72 -42.83
C HIS A 313 36.11 -3.10 -44.21
N LYS A 314 35.14 -2.41 -44.80
CA LYS A 314 35.35 -1.66 -46.05
C LYS A 314 36.38 -0.56 -45.92
N LEU A 315 36.34 0.21 -44.82
CA LEU A 315 37.27 1.31 -44.56
C LEU A 315 38.71 0.81 -44.38
N VAL A 316 38.89 -0.35 -43.72
CA VAL A 316 40.18 -1.02 -43.61
C VAL A 316 40.67 -1.53 -44.96
N LEU A 317 39.79 -2.17 -45.75
CA LEU A 317 40.12 -2.61 -47.12
C LEU A 317 40.51 -1.44 -48.03
N GLU A 318 39.77 -0.33 -48.00
CA GLU A 318 40.10 0.89 -48.75
C GLU A 318 41.44 1.49 -48.28
N ALA A 319 41.73 1.46 -46.98
CA ALA A 319 43.02 1.89 -46.45
C ALA A 319 44.18 0.99 -46.90
N GLU A 320 43.99 -0.33 -46.95
CA GLU A 320 44.99 -1.28 -47.47
C GLU A 320 45.24 -1.08 -48.97
N VAL A 321 44.21 -0.80 -49.77
CA VAL A 321 44.34 -0.45 -51.20
C VAL A 321 45.04 0.90 -51.37
N GLY A 322 44.70 1.90 -50.55
CA GLY A 322 45.37 3.20 -50.58
C GLY A 322 46.86 3.13 -50.25
N VAL A 323 47.28 2.25 -49.34
CA VAL A 323 48.71 2.00 -49.06
C VAL A 323 49.41 1.38 -50.28
N LEU A 324 48.71 0.48 -51.00
CA LEU A 324 49.22 -0.17 -52.21
C LEU A 324 49.39 0.83 -53.37
N ASP A 325 48.43 1.74 -53.56
CA ASP A 325 48.49 2.80 -54.58
C ASP A 325 49.62 3.80 -54.31
N VAL A 326 49.86 4.17 -53.04
CA VAL A 326 50.99 5.03 -52.65
C VAL A 326 52.33 4.33 -52.88
N ALA A 327 52.41 3.02 -52.59
CA ALA A 327 53.61 2.23 -52.85
C ALA A 327 53.89 2.11 -54.36
N TRP A 328 52.85 1.94 -55.18
CA TRP A 328 52.97 1.90 -56.64
C TRP A 328 53.35 3.27 -57.22
N GLY A 329 52.73 4.36 -56.76
CA GLY A 329 53.08 5.72 -57.17
C GLY A 329 54.53 6.09 -56.85
N ARG A 330 55.04 5.67 -55.68
CA ARG A 330 56.47 5.82 -55.32
C ARG A 330 57.38 5.04 -56.25
N LYS A 331 57.02 3.79 -56.58
CA LYS A 331 57.77 2.96 -57.55
C LYS A 331 57.77 3.60 -58.95
N GLN A 332 56.64 4.10 -59.41
CA GLN A 332 56.51 4.74 -60.73
C GLN A 332 57.33 6.03 -60.80
N SER A 333 57.22 6.92 -59.79
CA SER A 333 58.05 8.13 -59.69
C SER A 333 59.55 7.83 -59.65
N ALA A 334 59.97 6.76 -58.96
CA ALA A 334 61.36 6.32 -58.96
C ALA A 334 61.79 5.84 -60.37
N THR A 335 60.93 5.11 -61.07
CA THR A 335 61.17 4.63 -62.44
C THR A 335 61.30 5.79 -63.43
N ASP A 336 60.44 6.81 -63.31
CA ASP A 336 60.48 8.00 -64.17
C ASP A 336 61.76 8.82 -63.94
N LYS A 337 62.18 8.99 -62.68
CA LYS A 337 63.45 9.65 -62.33
C LYS A 337 64.66 8.88 -62.88
N ILE A 338 64.65 7.56 -62.84
CA ILE A 338 65.70 6.73 -63.43
C ILE A 338 65.74 6.91 -64.95
N SER A 339 64.59 6.95 -65.61
CA SER A 339 64.48 7.16 -67.06
C SER A 339 64.97 8.56 -67.46
N GLU A 340 64.64 9.59 -66.67
CA GLU A 340 65.10 10.96 -66.88
C GLU A 340 66.61 11.11 -66.69
N LEU A 341 67.16 10.49 -65.63
CA LEU A 341 68.61 10.42 -65.40
C LEU A 341 69.31 9.66 -66.54
N GLY A 342 68.73 8.56 -67.02
CA GLY A 342 69.24 7.83 -68.19
C GLY A 342 69.27 8.69 -69.46
N ARG A 343 68.24 9.52 -69.68
CA ARG A 343 68.22 10.48 -70.80
C ARG A 343 69.29 11.57 -70.65
N LYS A 344 69.47 12.11 -69.44
CA LYS A 344 70.52 13.11 -69.16
C LYS A 344 71.92 12.53 -69.39
N LEU A 345 72.20 11.34 -68.87
CA LEU A 345 73.46 10.62 -69.11
C LEU A 345 73.69 10.33 -70.60
N GLY A 346 72.64 9.94 -71.33
CA GLY A 346 72.73 9.73 -72.78
C GLY A 346 73.04 11.01 -73.56
N ALA A 347 72.46 12.14 -73.16
CA ALA A 347 72.73 13.45 -73.75
C ALA A 347 74.15 13.94 -73.42
N GLU A 348 74.60 13.76 -72.18
CA GLU A 348 75.94 14.13 -71.73
C GLU A 348 77.01 13.28 -72.43
N ARG A 349 76.78 11.98 -72.59
CA ARG A 349 77.68 11.09 -73.33
C ARG A 349 77.78 11.48 -74.81
N LYS A 350 76.68 11.89 -75.45
CA LYS A 350 76.69 12.42 -76.83
C LYS A 350 77.42 13.76 -76.94
N ARG A 351 77.29 14.62 -75.93
CA ARG A 351 78.02 15.90 -75.84
C ARG A 351 79.52 15.68 -75.69
N LEU A 352 79.93 14.84 -74.75
CA LEU A 352 81.32 14.41 -74.58
C LEU A 352 81.88 13.79 -75.87
N HIS A 353 81.10 12.94 -76.56
CA HIS A 353 81.54 12.34 -77.83
C HIS A 353 81.73 13.39 -78.94
N LYS A 354 80.92 14.45 -78.97
CA LYS A 354 81.09 15.59 -79.88
C LYS A 354 82.31 16.44 -79.53
N GLU A 355 82.54 16.69 -78.24
CA GLU A 355 83.71 17.44 -77.76
C GLU A 355 85.02 16.68 -78.02
N PHE A 356 85.06 15.35 -77.82
CA PHE A 356 86.22 14.52 -78.18
C PHE A 356 86.47 14.42 -79.69
N LYS A 357 85.42 14.41 -80.51
CA LYS A 357 85.57 14.40 -81.98
C LYS A 357 86.10 15.73 -82.53
N GLY A 358 85.82 16.85 -81.85
CA GLY A 358 86.37 18.17 -82.18
C GLY A 358 87.87 18.29 -81.88
N VAL A 359 88.35 17.66 -80.80
CA VAL A 359 89.79 17.66 -80.44
C VAL A 359 90.62 16.78 -81.39
N LEU A 360 90.03 15.71 -81.93
CA LEU A 360 90.70 14.82 -82.90
C LEU A 360 90.81 15.40 -84.33
N GLN A 361 90.16 16.52 -84.64
CA GLN A 361 90.27 17.21 -85.94
C GLN A 361 91.23 18.41 -85.93
N GLN A 362 91.89 18.69 -84.81
CA GLN A 362 92.90 19.77 -84.69
C GLN A 362 94.34 19.24 -84.58
N VAL A 363 94.56 17.95 -84.82
CA VAL A 363 95.89 17.32 -84.89
C VAL A 363 95.98 16.45 -86.15
N GLU A 364 96.05 17.12 -87.30
CA GLU A 364 96.68 16.61 -88.53
C GLU A 364 97.40 17.77 -89.23
#